data_AF-A0A5J9UF76-F1
#
_entry.id   AF-A0A5J9UF76-F1
#
_cell.length_a   1.000
_cell.length_b   1.000
_cell.length_c   1.000
_cell.angle_alpha   90.00
_cell.angle_beta   90.00
_cell.angle_gamma   90.00
#
_symmetry.space_group_name_H-M   'P 1'
#
loop_
_entity.id
_entity.type
_entity.pdbx_description
1 polymer ?
#
loop_
_entity_poly.entity_id
_entity_poly.type
_entity_poly.pdbx_seq_one_letter_code
_entity_poly.pdbx_strand_id
1 'polypeptide(L)'
;MEFLHDACPQSFSLEQKCVELVDSYATFLFAKDYQDQTRGVLQTECNKIEGHVQQCKRLVLQYIPLILVNGEKFLEKNDVCVLVQACPASQKRTVISFLEGLLLSDA
;
A
#
# COMPACT_ATOMS: atom_id res chain seq x y z
N MET A 1 27.60 -23.40 12.84
CA MET A 1 26.68 -22.53 12.06
C MET A 1 26.53 -21.22 12.85
N GLU A 2 27.53 -20.35 12.80
CA GLU A 2 27.58 -19.10 13.60
C GLU A 2 27.43 -17.84 12.74
N PHE A 3 27.46 -17.94 11.40
CA PHE A 3 27.36 -16.79 10.50
C PHE A 3 25.93 -16.25 10.29
N LEU A 4 24.90 -16.99 10.71
CA LEU A 4 23.50 -16.57 10.56
C LEU A 4 23.02 -15.66 11.71
N HIS A 5 23.74 -15.63 12.83
CA HIS A 5 23.37 -14.79 13.97
C HIS A 5 23.77 -13.33 13.80
N ASP A 6 24.87 -13.04 13.09
CA ASP A 6 25.36 -11.65 12.92
C ASP A 6 24.56 -10.84 11.90
N ALA A 7 23.79 -11.50 11.03
CA ALA A 7 22.86 -10.84 10.12
C ALA A 7 21.51 -10.51 10.77
N CYS A 8 21.22 -11.05 11.97
CA CYS A 8 19.96 -10.84 12.68
C CYS A 8 19.86 -9.46 13.36
N PRO A 9 20.93 -8.88 13.96
CA PRO A 9 20.94 -7.48 14.38
C PRO A 9 20.87 -6.49 13.21
N GLN A 10 21.29 -6.91 12.01
CA GLN A 10 21.04 -6.17 10.76
C GLN A 10 19.70 -6.52 10.11
N SER A 11 18.90 -7.38 10.74
CA SER A 11 17.55 -7.68 10.27
C SER A 11 16.68 -6.45 10.55
N PHE A 12 16.47 -5.69 9.48
CA PHE A 12 15.50 -4.60 9.41
C PHE A 12 14.22 -4.94 10.18
N SER A 13 13.74 -3.98 10.97
CA SER A 13 12.45 -4.12 11.65
C SER A 13 11.34 -4.41 10.64
N LEU A 14 10.41 -5.29 11.01
CA LEU A 14 9.23 -5.62 10.20
C LEU A 14 8.43 -4.35 9.86
N GLU A 15 8.36 -3.41 10.79
CA GLU A 15 7.77 -2.08 10.64
C GLU A 15 8.39 -1.31 9.47
N GLN A 16 9.71 -1.12 9.47
CA GLN A 16 10.41 -0.38 8.41
C GLN A 16 10.23 -1.03 7.04
N LYS A 17 10.42 -2.35 6.95
CA LYS A 17 10.21 -3.08 5.70
C LYS A 17 8.79 -2.94 5.17
N CYS A 18 7.80 -2.97 6.06
CA CYS A 18 6.42 -2.79 5.64
C CYS A 18 6.21 -1.40 5.04
N VAL A 19 6.66 -0.34 5.71
CA VAL A 19 6.49 1.04 5.24
C VAL A 19 7.21 1.24 3.90
N GLU A 20 8.46 0.81 3.79
CA GLU A 20 9.23 0.90 2.54
C GLU A 20 8.56 0.16 1.38
N LEU A 21 8.04 -1.05 1.63
CA LEU A 21 7.32 -1.82 0.61
C LEU A 21 6.01 -1.12 0.23
N VAL A 22 5.19 -0.71 1.20
CA VAL A 22 3.91 -0.05 0.94
C VAL A 22 4.12 1.23 0.14
N ASP A 23 5.08 2.07 0.50
CA ASP A 23 5.39 3.30 -0.25
C ASP A 23 5.90 3.01 -1.66
N SER A 24 6.81 2.05 -1.80
CA SER A 24 7.36 1.64 -3.09
C SER A 24 6.26 1.10 -4.02
N TYR A 25 5.43 0.19 -3.52
CA TYR A 25 4.32 -0.38 -4.30
C TYR A 25 3.22 0.63 -4.57
N ALA A 26 2.86 1.50 -3.62
CA ALA A 26 1.89 2.55 -3.84
C ALA A 26 2.36 3.48 -4.97
N THR A 27 3.61 3.94 -4.90
CA THR A 27 4.21 4.79 -5.94
C THR A 27 4.14 4.12 -7.31
N PHE A 28 4.50 2.83 -7.39
CA PHE A 28 4.47 2.07 -8.62
C PHE A 28 3.05 1.83 -9.16
N LEU A 29 2.12 1.36 -8.32
CA LEU A 29 0.77 0.99 -8.72
C LEU A 29 -0.05 2.19 -9.20
N PHE A 30 0.15 3.37 -8.60
CA PHE A 30 -0.55 4.59 -8.97
C PHE A 30 0.19 5.41 -10.03
N ALA A 31 1.38 5.01 -10.44
CA ALA A 31 2.07 5.64 -11.55
C ALA A 31 1.28 5.45 -12.86
N LYS A 32 1.11 6.54 -13.60
CA LYS A 32 0.28 6.58 -14.81
C LYS A 32 0.71 5.54 -15.86
N ASP A 33 2.01 5.38 -16.04
CA ASP A 33 2.62 4.42 -16.95
C ASP A 33 2.26 2.98 -16.60
N TYR A 34 2.31 2.61 -15.32
CA TYR A 34 1.87 1.30 -14.85
C TYR A 34 0.38 1.10 -15.11
N GLN A 35 -0.46 2.08 -14.77
CA GLN A 35 -1.91 1.99 -14.99
C GLN A 35 -2.27 1.80 -16.48
N ASP A 36 -1.60 2.55 -17.37
CA ASP A 36 -1.80 2.46 -18.81
C ASP A 36 -1.31 1.11 -19.35
N GLN A 37 -0.18 0.61 -18.85
CA GLN A 37 0.35 -0.71 -19.19
C GLN A 37 -0.62 -1.84 -18.75
N THR A 38 -1.05 -1.85 -17.48
CA THR A 38 -1.99 -2.83 -16.96
C THR A 38 -3.29 -2.83 -17.75
N ARG A 39 -3.85 -1.65 -18.05
CA ARG A 39 -5.05 -1.52 -18.89
C ARG A 39 -4.81 -2.10 -20.29
N GLY A 40 -3.67 -1.81 -20.91
CA GLY A 40 -3.33 -2.33 -22.23
C GLY A 40 -3.21 -3.85 -22.28
N VAL A 41 -2.56 -4.45 -21.27
CA VAL A 41 -2.47 -5.91 -21.12
C VAL A 41 -3.87 -6.51 -20.99
N LEU A 42 -4.71 -5.97 -20.10
CA LEU A 42 -6.08 -6.47 -19.90
C LEU A 42 -6.95 -6.32 -21.16
N GLN A 43 -6.83 -5.22 -21.89
CA GLN A 43 -7.53 -5.05 -23.17
C GLN A 43 -7.09 -6.07 -24.23
N THR A 44 -5.81 -6.46 -24.21
CA THR A 44 -5.26 -7.48 -25.11
C THR A 44 -5.82 -8.86 -24.76
N GLU A 45 -5.84 -9.20 -23.47
CA GLU A 45 -6.41 -10.46 -22.98
C GLU A 45 -7.92 -10.56 -23.26
N CYS A 46 -8.66 -9.45 -23.22
CA CYS A 46 -10.07 -9.42 -23.61
C CYS A 46 -10.32 -9.93 -25.05
N ASN A 47 -9.35 -9.84 -25.97
CA ASN A 47 -9.50 -10.36 -27.34
C ASN A 47 -9.59 -11.89 -27.38
N LYS A 48 -9.14 -12.58 -26.32
CA LYS A 48 -9.19 -14.04 -26.19
C LYS A 48 -10.51 -14.55 -25.60
N ILE A 49 -11.40 -13.65 -25.17
CA ILE A 49 -12.70 -14.02 -24.58
C ILE A 49 -13.75 -14.13 -25.69
N GLU A 50 -13.96 -15.35 -26.17
CA GLU A 50 -14.97 -15.66 -27.19
C GLU A 50 -16.37 -15.21 -26.75
N GLY A 51 -17.13 -14.62 -27.68
CA GLY A 51 -18.50 -14.13 -27.43
C GLY A 51 -18.62 -12.87 -26.56
N HIS A 52 -17.56 -12.45 -25.85
CA HIS A 52 -17.66 -11.36 -24.86
C HIS A 52 -16.55 -10.29 -24.94
N VAL A 53 -15.77 -10.25 -26.03
CA VAL A 53 -14.66 -9.30 -26.22
C VAL A 53 -15.04 -7.86 -25.86
N GLN A 54 -16.19 -7.39 -26.35
CA GLN A 54 -16.61 -5.99 -26.16
C GLN A 54 -17.10 -5.71 -24.74
N GLN A 55 -17.80 -6.66 -24.11
CA GLN A 55 -18.20 -6.59 -22.71
C GLN A 55 -16.96 -6.52 -21.82
N CYS A 56 -15.97 -7.39 -22.05
CA CYS A 56 -14.70 -7.39 -21.32
C CYS A 56 -13.98 -6.04 -21.44
N LYS A 57 -13.82 -5.51 -22.67
CA LYS A 57 -13.15 -4.22 -22.88
C LYS A 57 -13.86 -3.07 -22.15
N ARG A 58 -15.20 -3.05 -22.15
CA ARG A 58 -15.97 -2.07 -21.38
C ARG A 58 -15.71 -2.19 -19.88
N LEU A 59 -15.70 -3.41 -19.35
CA LEU A 59 -15.40 -3.65 -17.93
C LEU A 59 -13.99 -3.18 -17.58
N VAL A 60 -12.97 -3.51 -18.38
CA VAL A 60 -11.59 -3.06 -18.16
C VAL A 60 -11.50 -1.53 -18.14
N LEU A 61 -12.16 -0.85 -19.08
CA LEU A 61 -12.14 0.62 -19.13
C LEU A 61 -12.85 1.27 -17.94
N GLN A 62 -13.94 0.66 -17.44
CA GLN A 62 -14.75 1.21 -16.35
C GLN A 62 -14.18 0.88 -14.96
N TYR A 63 -13.84 -0.38 -14.73
CA TYR A 63 -13.51 -0.88 -13.40
C TYR A 63 -12.05 -0.65 -13.01
N ILE A 64 -11.09 -0.72 -13.94
CA ILE A 64 -9.67 -0.55 -13.59
C ILE A 64 -9.40 0.84 -12.99
N PRO A 65 -9.82 1.97 -13.60
CA PRO A 65 -9.68 3.28 -12.96
C PRO A 65 -10.37 3.37 -11.60
N LEU A 66 -11.56 2.79 -11.48
CA LEU A 66 -12.33 2.82 -10.24
C LEU A 66 -11.63 2.06 -9.10
N ILE A 67 -11.08 0.88 -9.41
CA ILE A 67 -10.29 0.08 -8.47
C ILE A 67 -9.05 0.85 -8.00
N LEU A 68 -8.34 1.50 -8.93
CA LEU A 68 -7.12 2.25 -8.62
C LEU A 68 -7.43 3.47 -7.73
N VAL A 69 -8.42 4.29 -8.09
CA VAL A 69 -8.85 5.44 -7.28
C VAL A 69 -9.34 5.00 -5.89
N ASN A 70 -10.08 3.90 -5.81
CA ASN A 70 -10.55 3.38 -4.53
C ASN A 70 -9.39 2.78 -3.70
N GLY A 71 -8.41 2.18 -4.34
CA GLY A 71 -7.19 1.67 -3.72
C GLY A 71 -6.33 2.81 -3.14
N GLU A 72 -6.16 3.90 -3.87
CA GLU A 72 -5.45 5.10 -3.40
C GLU A 72 -6.14 5.67 -2.15
N LYS A 73 -7.47 5.88 -2.22
CA LYS A 73 -8.27 6.33 -1.06
C LYS A 73 -8.23 5.36 0.12
N PHE A 74 -8.08 4.06 -0.15
CA PHE A 74 -7.93 3.07 0.91
C PHE A 74 -6.61 3.29 1.64
N LEU A 75 -5.50 3.48 0.91
CA LEU A 75 -4.17 3.70 1.49
C LEU A 75 -4.05 5.06 2.19
N GLU A 76 -4.77 6.10 1.73
CA GLU A 76 -4.86 7.37 2.45
C GLU A 76 -5.52 7.24 3.85
N LYS A 77 -6.48 6.31 3.98
CA LYS A 77 -7.31 6.17 5.19
C LYS A 77 -6.86 5.05 6.11
N ASN A 78 -6.12 4.08 5.59
CA ASN A 78 -5.77 2.87 6.31
C ASN A 78 -4.25 2.70 6.31
N ASP A 79 -3.70 2.58 7.51
CA ASP A 79 -2.32 2.15 7.68
C ASP A 79 -2.25 0.63 7.42
N VAL A 80 -1.80 0.26 6.23
CA VAL A 80 -1.65 -1.15 5.82
C VAL A 80 -0.71 -1.89 6.76
N CYS A 81 0.32 -1.22 7.28
CA CYS A 81 1.28 -1.83 8.19
C CYS A 81 0.67 -2.14 9.56
N VAL A 82 -0.29 -1.33 10.02
CA VAL A 82 -1.13 -1.67 11.17
C VAL A 82 -2.07 -2.85 10.86
N LEU A 83 -2.72 -2.85 9.69
CA LEU A 83 -3.67 -3.90 9.31
C LEU A 83 -3.02 -5.29 9.23
N VAL A 84 -1.79 -5.36 8.71
CA VAL A 84 -1.02 -6.60 8.64
C VAL A 84 -0.22 -6.90 9.92
N GLN A 85 -0.45 -6.12 10.98
CA GLN A 85 0.21 -6.25 12.28
C GLN A 85 1.75 -6.14 12.21
N ALA A 86 2.26 -5.47 11.17
CA ALA A 86 3.66 -5.08 11.10
C ALA A 86 3.95 -3.94 12.07
N CYS A 87 3.00 -3.01 12.24
CA CYS A 87 3.04 -1.90 13.19
C CYS A 87 1.97 -2.06 14.29
N PRO A 88 2.21 -1.56 15.51
CA PRO A 88 1.20 -1.55 16.57
C PRO A 88 0.02 -0.65 16.18
N ALA A 89 -1.22 -1.06 16.53
CA ALA A 89 -2.46 -0.35 16.18
C ALA A 89 -2.61 1.07 16.77
N SER A 90 -1.62 1.55 17.52
CA SER A 90 -1.59 2.92 18.02
C SER A 90 -0.19 3.39 18.45
N GLN A 91 0.33 4.41 17.76
CA GLN A 91 0.95 5.58 18.40
C GLN A 91 0.28 6.90 18.01
N LYS A 92 -0.98 6.88 17.57
CA LYS A 92 -1.77 8.11 17.42
C LYS A 92 -2.09 8.80 18.77
N ARG A 93 -1.73 8.18 19.90
CA ARG A 93 -1.85 8.75 21.27
C ARG A 93 -0.58 9.49 21.72
N THR A 94 0.58 9.25 21.12
CA THR A 94 1.85 9.71 21.70
C THR A 94 2.08 11.21 21.48
N VAL A 95 1.72 11.78 20.33
CA VAL A 95 1.88 13.25 20.13
C VAL A 95 0.95 14.03 21.06
N ILE A 96 -0.26 13.53 21.34
CA ILE A 96 -1.19 14.15 22.29
C ILE A 96 -0.69 13.98 23.74
N SER A 97 -0.16 12.81 24.11
CA SER A 97 0.40 12.61 25.46
C SER A 97 1.69 13.39 25.72
N PHE A 98 2.51 13.62 24.68
CA PHE A 98 3.68 14.50 24.79
C PHE A 98 3.28 15.97 24.96
N LEU A 99 2.24 16.43 24.24
CA LEU A 99 1.72 17.80 24.39
C LEU A 99 1.01 18.02 25.74
N GLU A 100 0.28 17.03 26.25
CA GLU A 100 -0.30 17.06 27.60
C GLU A 100 0.77 17.06 28.70
N GLY A 101 1.89 16.36 28.49
CA GLY A 101 3.04 16.38 29.41
C GLY A 101 3.78 17.71 29.48
N LEU A 102 3.88 18.45 28.36
CA LEU A 102 4.50 19.78 28.32
C LEU A 102 3.64 20.88 28.98
N LEU A 103 2.32 20.74 29.03
CA LEU A 103 1.42 21.74 29.63
C LEU A 103 1.29 21.63 31.16
N LEU A 104 1.72 20.50 31.74
CA LEU A 104 1.70 20.26 33.19
C LEU A 104 3.06 20.51 33.87
N SER A 105 4.13 20.77 33.10
CA SER A 105 5.44 21.09 33.65
C SER A 105 5.65 22.56 34.00
N ASP A 106 4.68 23.42 33.68
CA ASP A 106 4.74 24.88 33.91
C ASP A 106 3.81 25.36 35.05
N ALA A 107 3.36 24.47 35.94
CA ALA A 107 2.54 24.80 37.12
C ALA A 107 3.21 24.42 38.45
#